data_AF-J9T3R2-F1
#
_entry.id   AF-J9T3R2-F1
#
_cell.length_a   1.000
_cell.length_b   1.000
_cell.length_c   1.000
_cell.angle_alpha   90.00
_cell.angle_beta   90.00
_cell.angle_gamma   90.00
#
_symmetry.space_group_name_H-M   'P 1'
#
loop_
_entity.id
_entity.type
_entity.pdbx_description
1 polymer ?
#
loop_
_entity_poly.entity_id
_entity_poly.type
_entity_poly.pdbx_seq_one_letter_code
_entity_poly.pdbx_strand_id
1 'polypeptide(L)'
;YWHYHDHVVGTDHGTGGVRKGLYGAVIVRRKGDILPDRTHTIVFNDMLINNRSPHTGPDFEATVGDRVEFVMITHGEYYHTFHMHGHRWADNRTGLLTGPDDPSRIIDTKIVGPGDSFGFQVIAGEGVGAGAWMYHCHVQSH
;
A
#
# COMPACT_ATOMS: atom_id res chain seq x y z
N TYR A 1 -7.75 -5.00 5.00
CA TYR A 1 -6.55 -5.52 4.32
C TYR A 1 -5.66 -6.09 5.39
N TRP A 2 -5.01 -7.21 5.11
CA TRP A 2 -4.20 -7.96 6.06
C TRP A 2 -2.93 -8.45 5.36
N HIS A 3 -2.03 -9.08 6.11
CA HIS A 3 -0.82 -9.69 5.57
C HIS A 3 -0.48 -10.99 6.32
N TYR A 4 0.42 -11.77 5.74
CA TYR A 4 1.09 -12.90 6.39
C TYR A 4 2.60 -12.71 6.29
N HIS A 5 3.34 -13.27 7.25
CA HIS A 5 4.80 -13.30 7.21
C HIS A 5 5.36 -14.49 8.00
N ASP A 6 6.63 -14.78 7.78
CA ASP A 6 7.40 -15.71 8.62
C ASP A 6 7.59 -15.17 10.05
N HIS A 7 7.66 -16.08 11.03
CA HIS A 7 7.83 -15.72 12.44
C HIS A 7 8.99 -16.48 13.12
N VAL A 8 9.81 -17.24 12.39
CA VAL A 8 10.85 -18.10 13.01
C VAL A 8 12.21 -18.06 12.33
N VAL A 9 12.33 -17.52 11.11
CA VAL A 9 13.63 -17.45 10.42
C VAL A 9 14.46 -16.32 11.02
N GLY A 10 15.61 -16.70 11.58
CA GLY A 10 16.62 -15.78 12.13
C GLY A 10 16.39 -15.38 13.58
N THR A 11 15.15 -15.13 13.99
CA THR A 11 14.76 -14.83 15.39
C THR A 11 13.38 -15.42 15.67
N ASP A 12 12.98 -15.47 16.95
CA ASP A 12 11.63 -15.88 17.38
C ASP A 12 10.51 -14.92 16.94
N HIS A 13 10.87 -13.82 16.27
CA HIS A 13 9.96 -12.84 15.69
C HIS A 13 10.09 -12.77 14.15
N GLY A 14 10.76 -13.73 13.52
CA GLY A 14 10.88 -13.82 12.06
C GLY A 14 11.67 -12.69 11.40
N THR A 15 12.50 -11.96 12.15
CA THR A 15 13.25 -10.79 11.64
C THR A 15 14.07 -11.14 10.39
N GLY A 16 14.68 -12.33 10.37
CA GLY A 16 15.45 -12.80 9.22
C GLY A 16 14.59 -13.17 8.01
N GLY A 17 13.42 -13.76 8.24
CA GLY A 17 12.47 -14.13 7.19
C GLY A 17 11.84 -12.91 6.52
N VAL A 18 11.29 -12.01 7.32
CA VAL A 18 10.70 -10.74 6.85
C VAL A 18 11.72 -9.93 6.04
N ARG A 19 12.92 -9.72 6.58
CA ARG A 19 13.99 -8.98 5.89
C ARG A 19 14.37 -9.61 4.55
N LYS A 20 14.25 -10.93 4.41
CA LYS A 20 14.56 -11.67 3.16
C LYS A 20 13.39 -11.85 2.21
N GLY A 21 12.20 -11.35 2.55
CA GLY A 21 11.05 -11.36 1.63
C GLY A 21 9.95 -12.38 1.96
N LEU A 22 9.96 -13.01 3.14
CA LEU A 22 8.89 -13.92 3.56
C LEU A 22 7.69 -13.14 4.12
N TYR A 23 7.03 -12.38 3.27
CA TYR A 23 5.80 -11.63 3.55
C TYR A 23 4.84 -11.68 2.35
N GLY A 24 3.57 -11.38 2.56
CA GLY A 24 2.60 -11.24 1.48
C GLY A 24 1.24 -10.71 1.92
N ALA A 25 0.46 -10.23 0.95
CA ALA A 25 -0.84 -9.63 1.20
C ALA A 25 -1.96 -10.68 1.37
N VAL A 26 -2.92 -10.36 2.24
CA VAL A 26 -4.18 -11.09 2.39
C VAL A 26 -5.34 -10.11 2.31
N ILE A 27 -6.31 -10.41 1.45
CA ILE A 27 -7.54 -9.62 1.34
C ILE A 27 -8.72 -10.51 1.72
N VAL A 28 -9.40 -10.14 2.80
CA VAL A 28 -10.67 -10.74 3.20
C VAL A 28 -11.77 -9.74 2.84
N ARG A 29 -12.62 -10.09 1.87
CA ARG A 29 -13.69 -9.22 1.37
C ARG A 29 -15.00 -9.49 2.10
N ARG A 30 -15.74 -8.42 2.40
CA ARG A 30 -17.13 -8.51 2.83
C ARG A 30 -18.02 -8.69 1.61
N LYS A 31 -19.15 -9.39 1.75
CA LYS A 31 -20.18 -9.46 0.71
C LYS A 31 -20.57 -8.03 0.30
N GLY A 32 -20.53 -7.74 -1.00
CA GLY A 32 -20.83 -6.42 -1.57
C GLY A 32 -19.63 -5.47 -1.66
N ASP A 33 -18.44 -5.87 -1.21
CA ASP A 33 -17.23 -5.07 -1.48
C ASP A 33 -16.98 -4.98 -2.99
N ILE A 34 -16.64 -3.78 -3.45
CA ILE A 34 -16.30 -3.52 -4.85
C ILE A 34 -14.99 -4.26 -5.18
N LEU A 35 -14.98 -4.94 -6.32
CA LEU A 35 -13.79 -5.62 -6.83
C LEU A 35 -13.00 -4.69 -7.77
N PRO A 36 -11.67 -4.74 -7.74
CA PRO A 36 -10.84 -3.98 -8.65
C PRO A 36 -10.58 -4.72 -9.96
N ASP A 37 -10.12 -3.98 -10.97
CA ASP A 37 -9.57 -4.55 -12.20
C ASP A 37 -8.16 -5.10 -11.97
N ARG A 38 -7.40 -4.45 -11.07
CA ARG A 38 -6.02 -4.81 -10.73
C ARG A 38 -5.78 -4.64 -9.24
N THR A 39 -5.00 -5.55 -8.65
CA THR A 39 -4.50 -5.41 -7.27
C THR A 39 -2.98 -5.41 -7.28
N HIS A 40 -2.38 -4.39 -6.69
CA HIS A 40 -0.93 -4.27 -6.53
C HIS A 40 -0.55 -4.29 -5.04
N THR A 41 0.55 -4.94 -4.70
CA THR A 41 1.08 -4.97 -3.34
C THR A 41 2.36 -4.14 -3.25
N ILE A 42 2.40 -3.25 -2.27
CA ILE A 42 3.54 -2.40 -1.97
C ILE A 42 3.95 -2.68 -0.53
N VAL A 43 5.17 -3.13 -0.34
CA VAL A 43 5.75 -3.42 0.97
C VAL A 43 6.95 -2.52 1.17
N PHE A 44 6.88 -1.61 2.15
CA PHE A 44 8.06 -0.95 2.66
C PHE A 44 8.70 -1.88 3.68
N ASN A 45 9.82 -2.49 3.33
CA ASN A 45 10.56 -3.39 4.20
C ASN A 45 11.96 -2.81 4.42
N ASP A 46 12.19 -2.30 5.63
CA ASP A 46 13.30 -1.39 5.90
C ASP A 46 13.34 -0.27 4.83
N MET A 47 14.49 -0.05 4.18
CA MET A 47 14.67 1.00 3.18
C MET A 47 14.33 0.56 1.74
N LEU A 48 13.67 -0.58 1.57
CA LEU A 48 13.39 -1.17 0.25
C LEU A 48 11.89 -1.25 0.00
N ILE A 49 11.50 -1.07 -1.26
CA ILE A 49 10.15 -1.35 -1.73
C ILE A 49 10.14 -2.75 -2.35
N ASN A 50 9.34 -3.67 -1.80
CA ASN A 50 9.26 -5.07 -2.24
C ASN A 50 10.65 -5.74 -2.34
N ASN A 51 11.57 -5.40 -1.43
CA ASN A 51 12.96 -5.88 -1.43
C ASN A 51 13.78 -5.56 -2.71
N ARG A 52 13.34 -4.61 -3.53
CA ARG A 52 14.07 -4.19 -4.73
C ARG A 52 15.18 -3.21 -4.40
N SER A 53 16.21 -3.17 -5.23
CA SER A 53 17.29 -2.18 -5.11
C SER A 53 16.76 -0.75 -5.23
N PRO A 54 17.40 0.24 -4.57
CA PRO A 54 16.96 1.63 -4.64
C PRO A 54 16.79 2.14 -6.08
N HIS A 55 15.74 2.94 -6.32
CA HIS A 55 15.41 3.53 -7.62
C HIS A 55 15.13 2.51 -8.75
N THR A 56 14.57 1.34 -8.43
CA THR A 56 14.23 0.30 -9.43
C THR A 56 12.74 -0.09 -9.44
N GLY A 57 11.87 0.82 -9.01
CA GLY A 57 10.43 0.60 -8.87
C GLY A 57 10.07 -0.18 -7.60
N PRO A 58 9.01 -1.02 -7.63
CA PRO A 58 8.31 -1.50 -8.81
C PRO A 58 7.41 -0.44 -9.44
N ASP A 59 7.32 -0.45 -10.77
CA ASP A 59 6.36 0.36 -11.51
C ASP A 59 5.06 -0.44 -11.71
N PHE A 60 3.92 0.25 -11.65
CA PHE A 60 2.61 -0.33 -11.87
C PHE A 60 1.91 0.42 -12.99
N GLU A 61 1.29 -0.32 -13.91
CA GLU A 61 0.60 0.23 -15.06
C GLU A 61 -0.92 0.05 -14.93
N ALA A 62 -1.66 1.07 -15.34
CA ALA A 62 -3.11 1.08 -15.43
C ALA A 62 -3.55 1.98 -16.58
N THR A 63 -4.75 1.74 -17.11
CA THR A 63 -5.39 2.66 -18.06
C THR A 63 -6.22 3.68 -17.28
N VAL A 64 -6.34 4.91 -17.80
CA VAL A 64 -7.24 5.92 -17.21
C VAL A 64 -8.65 5.33 -17.12
N GLY A 65 -9.23 5.38 -15.92
CA GLY A 65 -10.53 4.80 -15.61
C GLY A 65 -10.49 3.41 -14.97
N ASP A 66 -9.36 2.70 -15.01
CA ASP A 66 -9.21 1.41 -14.32
C ASP A 66 -9.43 1.60 -12.81
N ARG A 67 -10.15 0.65 -12.20
CA ARG A 67 -10.25 0.56 -10.74
C ARG A 67 -9.05 -0.23 -10.21
N VAL A 68 -8.13 0.48 -9.58
CA VAL A 68 -6.87 -0.10 -9.09
C VAL A 68 -6.90 -0.20 -7.57
N GLU A 69 -6.63 -1.39 -7.06
CA GLU A 69 -6.49 -1.66 -5.63
C GLU A 69 -5.02 -1.73 -5.24
N PHE A 70 -4.68 -1.10 -4.12
CA PHE A 70 -3.37 -1.16 -3.52
C PHE A 70 -3.48 -1.79 -2.13
N VAL A 71 -2.62 -2.78 -1.87
CA VAL A 71 -2.34 -3.28 -0.52
C VAL A 71 -0.99 -2.76 -0.10
N MET A 72 -0.95 -1.97 0.97
CA MET A 72 0.27 -1.37 1.49
C MET A 72 0.60 -2.02 2.84
N ILE A 73 1.82 -2.55 2.96
CA ILE A 73 2.33 -3.25 4.15
C ILE A 73 3.65 -2.60 4.55
N THR A 74 3.92 -2.52 5.84
CA THR A 74 5.23 -2.04 6.35
C THR A 74 5.87 -3.07 7.26
N HIS A 75 7.17 -3.27 7.10
CA HIS A 75 7.99 -4.23 7.83
C HIS A 75 9.40 -3.66 8.08
N GLY A 76 10.16 -4.32 8.95
CA GLY A 76 11.52 -3.93 9.29
C GLY A 76 11.57 -3.06 10.54
N GLU A 77 12.49 -2.11 10.57
CA GLU A 77 12.82 -1.33 11.78
C GLU A 77 12.32 0.12 11.72
N TYR A 78 11.88 0.61 10.56
CA TYR A 78 11.62 2.02 10.33
C TYR A 78 10.13 2.34 10.22
N TYR A 79 9.77 3.56 10.65
CA TYR A 79 8.51 4.17 10.25
C TYR A 79 8.66 4.79 8.85
N HIS A 80 7.54 4.90 8.15
CA HIS A 80 7.47 5.52 6.83
C HIS A 80 6.21 6.37 6.70
N THR A 81 6.14 7.18 5.65
CA THR A 81 4.92 7.84 5.19
C THR A 81 4.67 7.45 3.74
N PHE A 82 3.70 6.57 3.48
CA PHE A 82 3.34 6.20 2.11
C PHE A 82 2.56 7.34 1.44
N HIS A 83 3.02 7.81 0.28
CA HIS A 83 2.40 8.88 -0.49
C HIS A 83 2.21 8.49 -1.96
N MET A 84 1.12 8.96 -2.58
CA MET A 84 0.82 8.75 -4.00
C MET A 84 0.42 10.07 -4.67
N HIS A 85 1.11 10.42 -5.75
CA HIS A 85 0.83 11.65 -6.51
C HIS A 85 -0.48 11.51 -7.29
N GLY A 86 -1.24 12.60 -7.38
CA GLY A 86 -2.45 12.70 -8.20
C GLY A 86 -3.68 11.92 -7.68
N HIS A 87 -3.51 11.05 -6.69
CA HIS A 87 -4.55 10.16 -6.20
C HIS A 87 -4.75 10.32 -4.69
N ARG A 88 -5.94 9.98 -4.20
CA ARG A 88 -6.34 10.10 -2.79
C ARG A 88 -7.35 9.01 -2.44
N TRP A 89 -7.46 8.68 -1.16
CA TRP A 89 -8.37 7.67 -0.65
C TRP A 89 -8.92 8.05 0.72
N ALA A 90 -9.99 7.38 1.15
CA ALA A 90 -10.52 7.52 2.51
C ALA A 90 -9.69 6.70 3.51
N ASP A 91 -9.32 7.27 4.65
CA ASP A 91 -8.60 6.58 5.73
C ASP A 91 -9.53 5.66 6.54
N ASN A 92 -10.07 4.64 5.87
CA ASN A 92 -11.00 3.66 6.42
C ASN A 92 -10.70 2.25 5.89
N ARG A 93 -11.59 1.29 6.17
CA ARG A 93 -11.39 -0.13 5.80
C ARG A 93 -11.16 -0.35 4.29
N THR A 94 -11.85 0.38 3.43
CA THR A 94 -11.92 0.13 1.98
C THR A 94 -11.13 1.12 1.14
N GLY A 95 -10.73 2.26 1.71
CA GLY A 95 -10.20 3.37 0.93
C GLY A 95 -11.28 4.22 0.25
N LEU A 96 -12.55 3.89 0.44
CA LEU A 96 -13.69 4.52 -0.22
C LEU A 96 -14.66 4.98 0.87
N LEU A 97 -15.16 6.22 0.79
CA LEU A 97 -16.22 6.69 1.69
C LEU A 97 -17.46 5.82 1.48
N THR A 98 -18.14 5.45 2.58
CA THR A 98 -19.37 4.66 2.50
C THR A 98 -20.59 5.47 2.06
N GLY A 99 -20.47 6.80 2.04
CA GLY A 99 -21.53 7.74 1.68
C GLY A 99 -21.20 9.16 2.18
N PRO A 100 -22.12 10.12 2.01
CA PRO A 100 -21.92 11.52 2.42
C PRO A 100 -21.77 11.69 3.95
N ASP A 101 -22.28 10.74 4.73
CA ASP A 101 -22.23 10.78 6.20
C ASP A 101 -20.97 10.10 6.78
N ASP A 102 -20.08 9.56 5.94
CA ASP A 102 -18.81 8.96 6.40
C ASP A 102 -17.80 10.05 6.79
N PRO A 103 -17.38 10.16 8.08
CA PRO A 103 -16.49 11.22 8.55
C PRO A 103 -15.00 10.91 8.30
N SER A 104 -14.68 9.81 7.61
CA SER A 104 -13.30 9.39 7.36
C SER A 104 -12.53 10.48 6.61
N ARG A 105 -11.29 10.74 7.04
CA ARG A 105 -10.42 11.71 6.36
C ARG A 105 -10.09 11.22 4.94
N ILE A 106 -10.09 12.15 3.98
CA ILE A 106 -9.53 11.89 2.66
C ILE A 106 -8.06 12.29 2.68
N ILE A 107 -7.20 11.36 2.32
CA ILE A 107 -5.75 11.47 2.43
C ILE A 107 -5.07 11.00 1.15
N ASP A 108 -3.87 11.51 0.90
CA ASP A 108 -2.93 11.01 -0.12
C ASP A 108 -1.63 10.48 0.51
N THR A 109 -1.53 10.58 1.84
CA THR A 109 -0.35 10.27 2.63
C THR A 109 -0.74 9.64 3.95
N LYS A 110 -0.09 8.54 4.33
CA LYS A 110 -0.32 7.85 5.61
C LYS A 110 0.99 7.45 6.28
N ILE A 111 1.16 7.82 7.54
CA ILE A 111 2.24 7.28 8.38
C ILE A 111 1.96 5.81 8.71
N VAL A 112 2.99 4.98 8.62
CA VAL A 112 2.95 3.53 8.84
C VAL A 112 4.22 3.07 9.54
N GLY A 113 4.11 2.03 10.36
CA GLY A 113 5.23 1.38 11.04
C GLY A 113 5.26 -0.13 10.84
N PRO A 114 6.30 -0.81 11.35
CA PRO A 114 6.43 -2.25 11.18
C PRO A 114 5.23 -3.04 11.72
N GLY A 115 4.66 -3.90 10.87
CA GLY A 115 3.46 -4.69 11.15
C GLY A 115 2.16 -4.07 10.64
N ASP A 116 2.16 -2.78 10.26
CA ASP A 116 0.97 -2.13 9.71
C ASP A 116 0.61 -2.68 8.32
N SER A 117 -0.70 -2.76 8.08
CA SER A 117 -1.23 -2.93 6.73
C SER A 117 -2.52 -2.15 6.54
N PHE A 118 -2.67 -1.60 5.33
CA PHE A 118 -3.91 -1.00 4.88
C PHE A 118 -4.07 -1.23 3.38
N GLY A 119 -5.19 -0.80 2.83
CA GLY A 119 -5.39 -0.83 1.40
C GLY A 119 -6.54 0.07 0.99
N PHE A 120 -6.58 0.35 -0.29
CA PHE A 120 -7.54 1.29 -0.86
C PHE A 120 -7.72 1.01 -2.34
N GLN A 121 -8.78 1.58 -2.90
CA GLN A 121 -9.01 1.58 -4.34
C GLN A 121 -9.07 3.01 -4.86
N VAL A 122 -8.57 3.22 -6.07
CA VAL A 122 -8.68 4.47 -6.82
C VAL A 122 -9.23 4.19 -8.21
N ILE A 123 -9.79 5.22 -8.83
CA ILE A 123 -9.96 5.25 -10.28
C ILE A 123 -8.71 5.91 -10.87
N ALA A 124 -7.96 5.17 -11.68
CA ALA A 124 -6.70 5.63 -12.23
C ALA A 124 -6.90 6.90 -13.07
N GLY A 125 -6.19 7.98 -12.71
CA GLY A 125 -6.27 9.26 -13.42
C GLY A 125 -7.58 10.03 -13.22
N GLU A 126 -8.41 9.70 -12.22
CA GLU A 126 -9.66 10.42 -11.94
C GLU A 126 -9.40 11.91 -11.66
N GLY A 127 -9.90 12.78 -12.54
CA GLY A 127 -9.73 14.23 -12.44
C GLY A 127 -8.31 14.75 -12.68
N VAL A 128 -7.33 13.87 -12.92
CA VAL A 128 -5.91 14.24 -13.12
C VAL A 128 -5.32 13.75 -14.44
N GLY A 129 -5.96 12.80 -15.12
CA GLY A 129 -5.56 12.30 -16.43
C GLY A 129 -4.40 11.28 -16.41
N ALA A 130 -3.93 10.92 -17.60
CA ALA A 130 -2.81 10.00 -17.79
C ALA A 130 -1.48 10.67 -17.39
N GLY A 131 -0.53 9.87 -16.88
CA GLY A 131 0.80 10.35 -16.53
C GLY A 131 1.62 9.28 -15.80
N ALA A 132 2.91 9.58 -15.61
CA ALA A 132 3.79 8.83 -14.72
C ALA A 132 3.63 9.38 -13.29
N TRP A 133 2.66 8.85 -12.56
CA TRP A 133 2.35 9.30 -11.20
C TRP A 133 3.24 8.59 -10.19
N MET A 134 4.09 9.35 -9.49
CA MET A 134 4.98 8.78 -8.47
C MET A 134 4.20 8.27 -7.26
N TYR A 135 4.70 7.20 -6.66
CA TYR A 135 4.45 6.88 -5.25
C TYR A 135 5.80 6.74 -4.57
N HIS A 136 5.90 7.17 -3.32
CA HIS A 136 7.16 7.12 -2.58
C HIS A 136 6.95 7.18 -1.07
N CYS A 137 8.00 6.87 -0.33
CA CYS A 137 8.09 7.26 1.07
C CYS A 137 8.27 8.79 1.13
N HIS A 138 7.53 9.49 1.99
CA HIS A 138 7.64 10.95 2.12
C HIS A 138 8.58 11.38 3.26
N VAL A 139 9.26 10.43 3.92
CA VAL A 139 10.42 10.78 4.75
C VAL A 139 11.55 11.17 3.82
N GLN A 140 12.02 12.41 3.91
CA GLN A 140 12.83 13.03 2.85
C GLN A 140 14.14 12.31 2.51
N SER A 141 14.73 11.56 3.44
CA SER A 141 15.96 10.80 3.23
C SER A 141 15.74 9.35 2.77
N HIS A 142 14.49 8.89 2.75
CA HIS A 142 14.12 7.54 2.35
C HIS A 142 13.92 7.43 0.84
#